data_AF-A0A372BVQ9-F1
#
_entry.id   AF-A0A372BVQ9-F1
#
_cell.length_a   1.000
_cell.length_b   1.000
_cell.length_c   1.000
_cell.angle_alpha   90.00
_cell.angle_beta   90.00
_cell.angle_gamma   90.00
#
_symmetry.space_group_name_H-M   'P 1'
#
loop_
_entity.id
_entity.type
_entity.pdbx_description
1 polymer ?
#
loop_
_entity_poly.entity_id
_entity_poly.type
_entity_poly.pdbx_seq_one_letter_code
_entity_poly.pdbx_strand_id
1 'polypeptide(L)'
;MDTWLLLDTKYRLDDKELRISSGPFRWRVLLSTIQSAEPSANPIASPALLLDRLRIDYGAGQTVYISPRDREGFAQEFERLRTDAGQRA
;
A
#
# COMPACT_ATOMS: atom_id res chain seq x y z
N MET A 1 13.83 0.55 -26.07
CA MET A 1 13.94 0.01 -24.69
C MET A 1 12.82 0.63 -23.90
N ASP A 2 11.68 -0.05 -23.90
CA ASP A 2 10.42 0.41 -23.36
C ASP A 2 10.50 0.47 -21.83
N THR A 3 10.77 1.66 -21.32
CA THR A 3 10.82 2.00 -19.89
C THR A 3 9.51 1.75 -19.14
N TRP A 4 8.44 1.34 -19.84
CA TRP A 4 7.16 0.96 -19.24
C TRP A 4 7.22 -0.32 -18.38
N LEU A 5 8.16 -1.24 -18.66
CA LEU A 5 8.35 -2.46 -17.86
C LEU A 5 8.88 -2.20 -16.44
N LEU A 6 9.46 -1.02 -16.18
CA LEU A 6 9.97 -0.62 -14.85
C LEU A 6 8.90 -0.03 -13.94
N LEU A 7 7.71 0.26 -14.47
CA LEU A 7 6.60 0.90 -13.76
C LEU A 7 5.61 -0.10 -13.12
N ASP A 8 5.81 -1.41 -13.31
CA ASP A 8 4.99 -2.43 -12.66
C ASP A 8 5.31 -2.45 -11.15
N THR A 9 4.51 -1.74 -10.37
CA THR A 9 4.61 -1.81 -8.91
C THR A 9 3.90 -3.07 -8.45
N LYS A 10 4.69 -4.02 -7.95
CA LYS A 10 4.18 -5.27 -7.38
C LYS A 10 3.98 -5.12 -5.88
N TYR A 11 2.77 -5.43 -5.46
CA TYR A 11 2.39 -5.53 -4.06
C TYR A 11 2.25 -7.01 -3.72
N ARG A 12 3.01 -7.46 -2.73
CA ARG A 12 2.86 -8.80 -2.16
C ARG A 12 2.54 -8.62 -0.69
N LEU A 13 1.28 -8.83 -0.33
CA LEU A 13 0.89 -8.98 1.05
C LEU A 13 1.21 -10.41 1.49
N ASP A 14 1.87 -10.53 2.62
CA ASP A 14 2.14 -11.77 3.34
C ASP A 14 1.46 -11.70 4.71
N ASP A 15 1.36 -12.80 5.44
CA ASP A 15 0.75 -12.87 6.77
C ASP A 15 1.45 -11.94 7.79
N LYS A 16 2.73 -11.63 7.55
CA LYS A 16 3.56 -10.82 8.46
C LYS A 16 3.95 -9.45 7.92
N GLU A 17 4.08 -9.30 6.60
CA GLU A 17 4.62 -8.09 5.98
C GLU A 17 4.02 -7.81 4.60
N LEU A 18 3.83 -6.54 4.29
CA LEU A 18 3.59 -6.00 2.97
C LEU A 18 4.93 -5.70 2.28
N ARG A 19 5.19 -6.38 1.17
CA ARG A 19 6.34 -6.12 0.30
C ARG A 19 5.90 -5.33 -0.92
N ILE A 20 6.51 -4.18 -1.12
CA ILE A 20 6.28 -3.30 -2.26
C ILE A 20 7.53 -3.33 -3.13
N SER A 21 7.39 -3.59 -4.42
CA SER A 21 8.51 -3.58 -5.37
C SER A 21 8.14 -2.73 -6.58
N SER A 22 8.80 -1.59 -6.77
CA SER A 22 8.65 -0.71 -7.93
C SER A 22 9.98 -0.65 -8.67
N GLY A 23 10.10 -1.41 -9.75
CA GLY A 23 11.35 -1.50 -10.51
C GLY A 23 12.54 -1.91 -9.61
N PRO A 24 13.64 -1.13 -9.54
CA PRO A 24 14.79 -1.46 -8.68
C PRO A 24 14.54 -1.20 -7.18
N PHE A 25 13.48 -0.46 -6.83
CA PHE A 25 13.18 -0.10 -5.45
C PHE A 25 12.29 -1.16 -4.78
N ARG A 26 12.61 -1.49 -3.53
CA ARG A 26 11.89 -2.50 -2.74
C ARG A 26 11.69 -1.97 -1.32
N TRP A 27 10.44 -1.97 -0.85
CA TRP A 27 10.06 -1.63 0.52
C TRP A 27 9.47 -2.84 1.22
N ARG A 28 9.74 -2.97 2.52
CA ARG A 28 9.18 -3.99 3.40
C ARG A 28 8.51 -3.30 4.56
N VAL A 29 7.23 -3.57 4.75
CA VAL A 29 6.39 -2.97 5.79
C VAL A 29 5.78 -4.10 6.60
N LEU A 30 6.17 -4.24 7.87
CA LEU A 30 5.60 -5.26 8.75
C LEU A 30 4.14 -4.91 9.06
N LEU A 31 3.20 -5.85 8.88
CA LEU A 31 1.78 -5.60 9.14
C LEU A 31 1.53 -5.24 10.61
N SER A 32 2.29 -5.84 11.53
CA SER A 32 2.24 -5.55 12.96
C SER A 32 2.67 -4.13 13.33
N THR A 33 3.44 -3.46 12.46
CA THR A 33 3.86 -2.08 12.70
C THR A 33 2.98 -1.07 11.97
N ILE A 34 2.06 -1.52 11.11
CA ILE A 34 1.14 -0.62 10.41
C ILE A 34 0.14 -0.06 11.42
N GLN A 35 0.22 1.24 11.62
CA GLN A 35 -0.67 1.99 12.51
C GLN A 35 -1.95 2.38 11.78
N SER A 36 -1.83 2.86 10.54
CA SER A 36 -2.97 3.25 9.71
C SER A 36 -2.67 3.09 8.23
N ALA A 37 -3.71 2.81 7.44
CA ALA A 37 -3.63 2.86 5.99
C ALA A 37 -4.87 3.59 5.47
N GLU A 38 -4.67 4.80 4.98
CA GLU A 38 -5.75 5.68 4.55
C GLU A 38 -5.57 6.06 3.08
N PRO A 39 -6.67 6.13 2.30
CA PRO A 39 -6.60 6.69 0.96
C PRO A 39 -6.20 8.16 1.04
N SER A 40 -5.06 8.50 0.44
CA SER A 40 -4.63 9.89 0.23
C SER A 40 -5.37 10.44 -0.99
N ALA A 41 -6.68 10.61 -0.83
CA ALA A 41 -7.51 11.33 -1.77
C ALA A 41 -7.99 12.59 -1.07
N ASN A 42 -7.43 13.74 -1.41
CA ASN A 42 -7.99 15.01 -0.97
C ASN A 42 -9.34 15.18 -1.69
N PRO A 43 -10.51 15.09 -1.01
CA PRO A 43 -11.80 15.01 -1.69
C PRO A 43 -12.24 16.34 -2.31
N ILE A 44 -11.52 17.44 -2.05
CA ILE A 44 -11.94 18.82 -2.37
C ILE A 44 -11.22 19.40 -3.61
N ALA A 45 -10.15 18.77 -4.13
CA ALA A 45 -9.34 19.43 -5.15
C ALA A 45 -8.66 18.48 -6.14
N SER A 46 -9.42 17.88 -7.07
CA SER A 46 -9.08 17.84 -8.51
C SER A 46 -9.95 16.84 -9.28
N PRO A 47 -10.55 17.23 -10.41
CA PRO A 47 -11.03 16.27 -11.39
C PRO A 47 -9.81 15.66 -12.12
N ALA A 48 -9.87 14.36 -12.41
CA ALA A 48 -8.91 13.54 -13.20
C ALA A 48 -7.78 12.81 -12.42
N LEU A 49 -8.01 11.51 -12.19
CA LEU A 49 -7.08 10.38 -12.33
C LEU A 49 -5.75 10.30 -11.55
N LEU A 50 -5.27 11.34 -10.86
CA LEU A 50 -3.96 11.36 -10.18
C LEU A 50 -4.00 11.24 -8.64
N LEU A 51 -5.14 10.83 -8.08
CA LEU A 51 -5.41 10.76 -6.63
C LEU A 51 -5.41 9.32 -6.05
N ASP A 52 -4.79 8.35 -6.70
CA ASP A 52 -4.83 6.94 -6.27
C ASP A 52 -3.63 6.55 -5.39
N ARG A 53 -3.21 7.41 -4.47
CA ARG A 53 -2.13 7.08 -3.52
C ARG A 53 -2.73 6.65 -2.19
N LEU A 54 -2.53 5.41 -1.76
CA LEU A 54 -2.78 4.97 -0.40
C LEU A 54 -1.58 5.36 0.47
N ARG A 55 -1.84 6.05 1.58
CA ARG A 55 -0.84 6.37 2.60
C ARG A 55 -0.87 5.28 3.65
N ILE A 56 0.26 4.61 3.86
CA ILE A 56 0.45 3.62 4.91
C ILE A 56 1.43 4.18 5.93
N ASP A 57 0.97 4.40 7.14
CA ASP A 57 1.77 4.81 8.29
C ASP A 57 2.16 3.57 9.10
N TYR A 58 3.46 3.36 9.31
CA TYR A 58 4.01 2.18 9.95
C TYR A 58 5.26 2.48 10.79
N GLY A 59 5.56 1.61 11.74
CA GLY A 59 6.73 1.75 12.61
C GLY A 59 6.73 3.04 13.42
N ALA A 60 7.91 3.52 13.83
CA ALA A 60 8.07 4.75 14.61
C ALA A 60 7.99 6.02 13.72
N GLY A 61 6.84 6.27 13.11
CA GLY A 61 6.58 7.47 12.31
C GLY A 61 7.06 7.38 10.85
N GLN A 62 7.16 6.17 10.29
CA GLN A 62 7.46 5.99 8.88
C GLN A 62 6.16 6.00 8.07
N THR A 63 6.20 6.56 6.87
CA THR A 63 5.04 6.60 5.98
C THR A 63 5.48 6.18 4.58
N VAL A 64 4.70 5.32 3.92
CA VAL A 64 4.88 4.97 2.51
C VAL A 64 3.62 5.31 1.73
N TYR A 65 3.81 5.85 0.54
CA TYR A 65 2.72 6.11 -0.39
C TYR A 65 2.80 5.06 -1.49
N ILE A 66 1.70 4.34 -1.67
CA ILE A 66 1.59 3.33 -2.73
C ILE A 66 0.44 3.70 -3.66
N SER A 67 0.57 3.40 -4.94
CA SER A 67 -0.52 3.55 -5.91
C SER A 67 -0.92 2.19 -6.48
N PRO A 68 -1.69 1.38 -5.71
CA PRO A 68 -2.18 0.11 -6.20
C PRO A 68 -3.05 0.33 -7.42
N ARG A 69 -2.84 -0.46 -8.47
CA ARG A 69 -3.68 -0.40 -9.68
C ARG A 69 -5.12 -0.82 -9.39
N ASP A 70 -5.31 -1.70 -8.40
CA ASP A 70 -6.59 -2.20 -7.95
C ASP A 70 -6.80 -1.80 -6.48
N ARG A 71 -7.45 -0.64 -6.27
CA ARG A 71 -7.63 -0.07 -4.93
C ARG A 71 -8.57 -0.90 -4.06
N GLU A 72 -9.67 -1.36 -4.65
CA GLU A 72 -10.71 -2.10 -3.93
C GLU A 72 -10.21 -3.47 -3.48
N GLY A 73 -9.58 -4.25 -4.37
CA GLY A 73 -8.99 -5.53 -4.01
C GLY A 73 -7.80 -5.37 -3.07
N PHE A 74 -6.98 -4.33 -3.23
CA PHE A 74 -5.92 -4.05 -2.25
C PHE A 74 -6.49 -3.71 -0.87
N ALA A 75 -7.48 -2.82 -0.79
CA ALA A 75 -8.10 -2.44 0.48
C ALA A 75 -8.78 -3.64 1.14
N GLN A 76 -9.51 -4.45 0.37
CA GLN A 76 -10.20 -5.63 0.88
C GLN A 76 -9.23 -6.70 1.40
N GLU A 77 -8.16 -7.00 0.65
CA GLU A 77 -7.12 -7.94 1.08
C GLU A 77 -6.36 -7.41 2.29
N PHE A 78 -6.06 -6.11 2.31
CA PHE A 78 -5.40 -5.45 3.41
C PHE A 78 -6.24 -5.48 4.69
N GLU A 79 -7.53 -5.16 4.62
CA GLU A 79 -8.45 -5.27 5.75
C GLU A 79 -8.57 -6.72 6.24
N ARG A 80 -8.67 -7.68 5.32
CA ARG A 80 -8.74 -9.11 5.64
C ARG A 80 -7.52 -9.57 6.43
N LEU A 81 -6.32 -9.18 6.01
CA LEU A 81 -5.07 -9.52 6.71
C LEU A 81 -4.91 -8.77 8.03
N ARG A 82 -5.38 -7.53 8.12
CA ARG A 82 -5.42 -6.80 9.39
C ARG A 82 -6.34 -7.46 10.41
N THR A 83 -7.52 -7.92 9.99
CA THR A 83 -8.43 -8.65 10.86
C THR A 83 -7.80 -9.95 11.35
N ASP A 84 -7.15 -10.72 10.49
CA ASP A 84 -6.44 -11.95 10.90
C ASP A 84 -5.30 -11.68 11.90
N ALA A 85 -4.49 -10.65 11.64
CA ALA A 85 -3.40 -10.26 12.53
C ALA A 85 -3.90 -9.75 13.90
N GLY A 86 -5.02 -9.02 13.93
CA GLY A 86 -5.65 -8.53 15.16
C GLY A 86 -6.38 -9.62 15.95
N GLN A 87 -6.76 -10.73 15.30
CA GLN A 87 -7.49 -11.83 15.92
C GLN A 87 -6.56 -12.92 16.49
N ARG A 88 -5.26 -12.81 16.24
CA ARG A 88 -4.18 -13.67 16.79
C ARG A 88 -3.39 -13.03 17.93
N ALA A 89 -3.79 -11.83 18.37
CA ALA A 89 -3.18 -11.10 19.49
C ALA A 89 -3.88 -11.37 20.83
#